data_AF-A0A1G2U569-F1
#
_entry.id   AF-A0A1G2U569-F1
#
_cell.length_a   1.000
_cell.length_b   1.000
_cell.length_c   1.000
_cell.angle_alpha   90.00
_cell.angle_beta   90.00
_cell.angle_gamma   90.00
#
_symmetry.space_group_name_H-M   'P 1'
#
loop_
_entity.id
_entity.type
_entity.pdbx_description
1 polymer ?
#
loop_
_entity_poly.entity_id
_entity_poly.type
_entity_poly.pdbx_seq_one_letter_code
_entity_poly.pdbx_strand_id
1 'polypeptide(L)'
;MEPQSASQMPQSSQMPTEKSVGPAIGIIIIIIIIVLGGLYFWGQRVNDSSDSSSLQTQDESITPGADINQLQSQSSSDNVSSIEADLNATNLDSLGTEVNSIDAEVQAQ
;
A
#
# COMPACT_ATOMS: atom_id res chain seq x y z
N MET A 1 89.56 14.53 -11.28
CA MET A 1 88.23 15.06 -10.89
C MET A 1 87.21 14.30 -11.72
N GLU A 2 86.70 13.20 -11.18
CA GLU A 2 85.68 12.38 -11.85
C GLU A 2 84.30 12.92 -11.48
N PRO A 3 83.41 13.21 -12.46
CA PRO A 3 82.03 13.57 -12.15
C PRO A 3 81.27 12.30 -11.75
N GLN A 4 80.67 12.34 -10.56
CA GLN A 4 79.79 11.29 -10.05
C GLN A 4 78.53 11.21 -10.92
N SER A 5 78.29 10.02 -11.50
CA SER A 5 77.02 9.68 -12.16
C SER A 5 75.92 9.61 -11.10
N ALA A 6 75.05 10.62 -11.08
CA ALA A 6 73.83 10.59 -10.27
C ALA A 6 72.87 9.54 -10.83
N SER A 7 72.69 8.43 -10.10
CA SER A 7 71.64 7.44 -10.34
C SER A 7 70.27 8.12 -10.23
N GLN A 8 69.60 8.30 -11.37
CA GLN A 8 68.22 8.77 -11.41
C GLN A 8 67.29 7.62 -11.00
N MET A 9 66.57 7.80 -9.89
CA MET A 9 65.51 6.88 -9.49
C MET A 9 64.34 6.96 -10.48
N PRO A 10 63.67 5.84 -10.81
CA PRO A 10 62.53 5.84 -11.70
C PRO A 10 61.37 6.59 -11.03
N GLN A 11 61.01 7.72 -11.62
CA GLN A 11 59.81 8.47 -11.27
C GLN A 11 58.61 7.59 -11.64
N SER A 12 57.89 7.09 -10.63
CA SER A 12 56.64 6.38 -10.83
C SER A 12 55.62 7.35 -11.43
N SER A 13 55.36 7.17 -12.72
CA SER A 13 54.27 7.83 -13.44
C SER A 13 52.96 7.46 -12.74
N GLN A 14 52.39 8.42 -12.00
CA GLN A 14 51.02 8.34 -11.52
C GLN A 14 50.12 8.30 -12.75
N MET A 15 49.62 7.11 -13.10
CA MET A 15 48.65 6.98 -14.18
C MET A 15 47.39 7.76 -13.81
N PRO A 16 46.87 8.63 -14.70
CA PRO A 16 45.59 9.29 -14.49
C PRO A 16 44.51 8.21 -14.31
N THR A 17 43.83 8.22 -13.16
CA THR A 17 42.67 7.35 -12.97
C THR A 17 41.51 7.98 -13.73
N GLU A 18 41.27 7.53 -14.96
CA GLU A 18 40.10 7.95 -15.71
C GLU A 18 38.83 7.42 -15.03
N LYS A 19 38.01 8.35 -14.53
CA LYS A 19 36.71 8.05 -13.93
C LYS A 19 35.78 7.48 -15.00
N SER A 20 35.48 6.18 -14.92
CA SER A 20 34.55 5.52 -15.84
C SER A 20 33.13 6.03 -15.63
N VAL A 21 32.58 6.68 -16.65
CA VAL A 21 31.27 7.33 -16.62
C VAL A 21 30.14 6.34 -16.94
N GLY A 22 30.45 5.21 -17.57
CA GLY A 22 29.46 4.18 -17.97
C GLY A 22 28.62 3.62 -16.82
N PRO A 23 29.24 3.14 -15.72
CA PRO A 23 28.50 2.68 -14.54
C PRO A 23 27.64 3.77 -13.90
N ALA A 24 28.10 5.02 -13.95
CA ALA A 24 27.34 6.16 -13.44
C ALA A 24 26.08 6.43 -14.28
N ILE A 25 26.13 6.32 -15.60
CA ILE A 25 24.92 6.38 -16.44
C ILE A 25 23.98 5.21 -16.15
N GLY A 26 24.52 4.00 -16.00
CA GLY A 26 23.72 2.80 -15.74
C GLY A 26 22.89 2.90 -14.47
N ILE A 27 23.50 3.37 -13.36
CA ILE A 27 22.76 3.53 -12.10
C ILE A 27 21.68 4.62 -12.19
N ILE A 28 21.92 5.70 -12.94
CA ILE A 28 20.93 6.76 -13.14
C ILE A 28 19.68 6.21 -13.84
N ILE A 29 19.84 5.36 -14.87
CA ILE A 29 18.71 4.73 -15.57
C ILE A 29 17.92 3.82 -14.64
N ILE A 30 18.60 3.01 -13.82
CA ILE A 30 17.95 2.12 -12.85
C ILE A 30 17.15 2.93 -11.83
N ILE A 31 17.72 4.02 -11.30
CA ILE A 31 17.02 4.91 -10.35
C ILE A 31 15.76 5.49 -10.99
N ILE A 32 15.82 5.95 -12.24
CA ILE A 32 14.65 6.49 -12.95
C ILE A 32 13.55 5.43 -13.07
N ILE A 33 13.89 4.19 -13.42
CA ILE A 33 12.91 3.09 -13.51
C ILE A 33 12.29 2.78 -12.14
N ILE A 34 13.08 2.76 -11.07
CA ILE A 34 12.58 2.53 -9.71
C ILE A 34 11.64 3.66 -9.26
N VAL A 35 12.00 4.92 -9.53
CA VAL A 35 11.16 6.08 -9.19
C VAL A 35 9.86 6.03 -9.97
N LEU A 36 9.91 5.74 -11.27
CA LEU A 36 8.70 5.60 -12.10
C LEU A 36 7.84 4.41 -11.67
N GLY A 37 8.43 3.26 -11.38
CA GLY A 37 7.72 2.08 -10.90
C GLY A 37 7.10 2.30 -9.52
N GLY A 38 7.84 2.92 -8.60
CA GLY A 38 7.34 3.31 -7.28
C GLY A 38 6.22 4.34 -7.35
N LEU A 39 6.36 5.37 -8.18
CA LEU A 39 5.34 6.40 -8.37
C LEU A 39 4.11 5.87 -9.11
N TYR A 40 4.28 4.95 -10.05
CA TYR A 40 3.17 4.25 -10.73
C TYR A 40 2.36 3.40 -9.75
N PHE A 41 3.05 2.56 -8.97
CA PHE A 41 2.40 1.69 -7.99
C PHE A 41 1.74 2.50 -6.86
N TRP A 42 2.42 3.55 -6.37
CA TRP A 42 1.87 4.42 -5.34
C TRP A 42 0.70 5.29 -5.86
N GLY A 43 0.81 5.81 -7.09
CA GLY A 43 -0.25 6.58 -7.74
C GLY A 43 -1.52 5.76 -7.97
N GLN A 44 -1.39 4.49 -8.37
CA GLN A 44 -2.52 3.56 -8.51
C GLN A 44 -3.28 3.40 -7.18
N ARG A 45 -2.57 3.19 -6.06
CA ARG A 45 -3.17 3.04 -4.73
C ARG A 45 -3.89 4.29 -4.24
N VAL A 46 -3.36 5.48 -4.53
CA VAL A 46 -3.99 6.75 -4.15
C VAL A 46 -5.23 7.01 -5.00
N ASN A 47 -5.21 6.70 -6.29
CA ASN A 47 -6.37 6.88 -7.16
C ASN A 47 -7.53 5.93 -6.84
N ASP A 48 -7.24 4.71 -6.40
CA ASP A 48 -8.24 3.77 -5.87
C ASP A 48 -8.83 4.23 -4.51
N SER A 49 -8.10 5.09 -3.80
CA SER A 49 -8.53 5.67 -2.50
C SER A 49 -9.31 6.98 -2.64
N SER A 50 -9.24 7.63 -3.81
CA SER A 50 -9.99 8.86 -4.12
C SER A 50 -11.48 8.61 -4.37
N ASP A 51 -11.85 7.38 -4.76
CA ASP A 51 -13.26 6.93 -4.78
C ASP A 51 -13.73 6.40 -3.41
N SER A 52 -12.88 6.42 -2.39
CA SER A 52 -13.21 5.94 -1.03
C SER A 52 -12.84 6.94 0.07
N SER A 53 -13.01 8.24 -0.20
CA SER A 53 -13.08 9.29 0.83
C SER A 53 -14.50 9.87 0.91
N SER A 54 -15.41 9.12 1.52
CA SER A 54 -16.35 9.74 2.45
C SER A 54 -15.80 9.52 3.85
N LEU A 55 -15.26 10.59 4.44
CA LEU A 55 -14.88 10.63 5.85
C LEU A 55 -16.13 10.38 6.70
N GLN A 56 -16.11 9.34 7.53
CA GLN A 56 -16.98 9.28 8.70
C GLN A 56 -16.11 9.31 9.94
N THR A 57 -16.07 10.50 10.55
CA THR A 57 -15.64 10.72 11.93
C THR A 57 -16.78 10.35 12.87
N GLN A 58 -16.58 9.32 13.70
CA GLN A 58 -17.15 9.19 15.06
C GLN A 58 -16.46 7.98 15.68
N ASP A 59 -15.51 8.17 16.59
CA ASP A 59 -15.78 8.14 18.03
C ASP A 59 -17.09 7.41 18.38
N GLU A 60 -16.92 6.20 18.91
CA GLU A 60 -17.94 5.36 19.54
C GLU A 60 -19.20 5.03 18.70
N SER A 61 -19.23 3.87 18.03
CA SER A 61 -20.48 3.13 17.78
C SER A 61 -20.23 1.85 16.99
N ILE A 62 -20.91 0.78 17.41
CA ILE A 62 -21.27 -0.45 16.69
C ILE A 62 -20.78 -0.47 15.23
N THR A 63 -19.81 -1.33 14.88
CA THR A 63 -19.33 -1.52 13.50
C THR A 63 -20.50 -1.93 12.58
N PRO A 64 -21.06 -1.04 11.74
CA PRO A 64 -22.20 -1.39 10.89
C PRO A 64 -21.80 -2.24 9.67
N GLY A 65 -20.51 -2.58 9.53
CA GLY A 65 -19.95 -3.25 8.36
C GLY A 65 -19.58 -4.72 8.56
N ALA A 66 -19.51 -5.22 9.80
CA ALA A 66 -19.20 -6.64 10.02
C ALA A 66 -20.38 -7.53 9.61
N ASP A 67 -21.61 -7.09 9.94
CA ASP A 67 -22.83 -7.81 9.61
C ASP A 67 -23.22 -7.66 8.14
N ILE A 68 -22.96 -6.49 7.52
CA ILE A 68 -23.26 -6.29 6.09
C ILE A 68 -22.43 -7.20 5.19
N ASN A 69 -21.14 -7.41 5.47
CA ASN A 69 -20.32 -8.34 4.68
C ASN A 69 -20.83 -9.79 4.80
N GLN A 70 -21.39 -10.17 5.95
CA GLN A 70 -22.01 -11.48 6.14
C GLN A 70 -23.34 -11.60 5.38
N LEU A 71 -24.15 -10.54 5.37
CA LEU A 71 -25.40 -10.48 4.60
C LEU A 71 -25.16 -10.46 3.07
N GLN A 72 -24.02 -9.95 2.62
CA GLN A 72 -23.62 -9.98 1.20
C GLN A 72 -23.12 -11.36 0.74
N SER A 73 -22.77 -12.25 1.67
CA SER A 73 -22.34 -13.61 1.37
C SER A 73 -23.57 -14.52 1.17
N GLN A 74 -24.15 -14.45 -0.02
CA GLN A 74 -25.25 -15.34 -0.45
C GLN A 74 -24.78 -16.30 -1.54
N SER A 75 -25.46 -17.44 -1.65
CA SER A 75 -25.23 -18.38 -2.73
C SER A 75 -25.73 -17.80 -4.06
N SER A 76 -25.07 -18.17 -5.16
CA SER A 76 -25.55 -17.87 -6.53
C SER A 76 -26.48 -18.95 -7.10
N SER A 77 -26.86 -19.93 -6.27
CA SER A 77 -27.66 -21.08 -6.70
C SER A 77 -29.15 -20.87 -6.44
N ASP A 78 -29.96 -21.10 -7.48
CA ASP A 78 -31.43 -21.07 -7.40
C ASP A 78 -32.06 -22.37 -6.85
N ASN A 79 -31.28 -23.25 -6.23
CA ASN A 79 -31.83 -24.45 -5.62
C ASN A 79 -32.52 -24.11 -4.29
N VAL A 80 -33.60 -24.83 -3.98
CA VAL A 80 -34.36 -24.59 -2.74
C VAL A 80 -33.47 -24.75 -1.50
N SER A 81 -32.59 -25.75 -1.48
CA SER A 81 -31.69 -26.00 -0.34
C SER A 81 -30.64 -24.91 -0.13
N SER A 82 -30.20 -24.20 -1.18
CA SER A 82 -29.27 -23.07 -1.03
C SER A 82 -29.99 -21.83 -0.51
N ILE A 83 -31.21 -21.57 -0.97
CA ILE A 83 -32.04 -20.47 -0.44
C ILE A 83 -32.32 -20.68 1.06
N GLU A 84 -32.67 -21.90 1.46
CA GLU A 84 -32.87 -22.23 2.88
C GLU A 84 -31.60 -22.02 3.70
N ALA A 85 -30.43 -22.40 3.17
CA ALA A 85 -29.15 -22.18 3.85
C ALA A 85 -28.83 -20.68 4.01
N ASP A 86 -29.03 -19.88 2.96
CA ASP A 86 -28.78 -18.43 2.98
C ASP A 86 -29.72 -17.71 3.98
N LEU A 87 -31.00 -18.10 4.02
CA LEU A 87 -31.96 -17.58 5.00
C LEU A 87 -31.57 -17.93 6.44
N ASN A 88 -31.11 -19.15 6.69
CA ASN A 88 -30.64 -19.56 8.01
C ASN A 88 -29.34 -18.86 8.43
N ALA A 89 -28.53 -18.43 7.46
CA ALA A 89 -27.29 -17.69 7.71
C ALA A 89 -27.51 -16.18 7.93
N THR A 90 -28.72 -15.68 7.66
CA THR A 90 -29.10 -14.28 7.89
C THR A 90 -29.14 -13.99 9.40
N ASN A 91 -28.16 -13.26 9.92
CA ASN A 91 -28.11 -12.84 11.33
C ASN A 91 -28.62 -11.39 11.47
N LEU A 92 -29.62 -11.18 12.34
CA LEU A 92 -30.21 -9.87 12.64
C LEU A 92 -30.05 -9.48 14.13
N ASP A 93 -29.28 -10.23 14.91
CA ASP A 93 -29.13 -10.04 16.35
C ASP A 93 -28.55 -8.65 16.68
N SER A 94 -27.67 -8.14 15.82
CA SER A 94 -27.05 -6.82 15.96
C SER A 94 -27.98 -5.66 15.63
N LEU A 95 -28.97 -5.86 14.75
CA LEU A 95 -29.97 -4.82 14.46
C LEU A 95 -30.86 -4.55 15.69
N GLY A 96 -31.14 -5.57 16.49
CA GLY A 96 -31.91 -5.40 17.72
C GLY A 96 -31.20 -4.53 18.76
N THR A 97 -29.86 -4.62 18.85
CA THR A 97 -29.06 -3.79 19.76
C THR A 97 -28.88 -2.37 19.24
N GLU A 98 -28.72 -2.20 17.92
CA GLU A 98 -28.68 -0.90 17.27
C GLU A 98 -29.99 -0.12 17.45
N VAL A 99 -31.14 -0.74 17.18
CA VAL A 99 -32.45 -0.10 17.33
C VAL A 99 -32.71 0.33 18.78
N ASN A 100 -32.33 -0.49 19.77
CA ASN A 100 -32.46 -0.11 21.18
C ASN A 100 -31.55 1.06 21.55
N SER A 101 -30.36 1.15 20.95
CA SER A 101 -29.41 2.24 21.20
C SER A 101 -29.92 3.56 20.60
N ILE A 102 -30.49 3.50 19.38
CA ILE A 102 -31.12 4.64 18.71
C ILE A 102 -32.33 5.15 19.51
N ASP A 103 -33.19 4.26 20.01
CA ASP A 103 -34.37 4.65 20.81
C ASP A 103 -33.94 5.36 22.11
N ALA A 104 -32.88 4.89 22.76
CA ALA A 104 -32.31 5.54 23.94
C ALA A 104 -31.71 6.92 23.64
N GLU A 105 -31.04 7.09 22.50
CA GLU A 105 -30.50 8.39 22.08
C GLU A 105 -31.60 9.39 21.72
N VAL A 106 -32.65 8.95 21.01
CA VAL A 106 -33.79 9.80 20.64
C VAL A 106 -34.56 10.25 21.87
N GLN A 107 -34.71 9.40 22.89
CA GLN A 107 -35.36 9.78 24.15
C GLN A 107 -34.54 10.75 25.02
N ALA A 108 -33.23 10.84 24.78
CA ALA A 108 -32.33 11.72 25.53
C ALA A 108 -32.25 13.15 24.96
N GLN A 109 -32.92 13.44 23.83
CA GLN A 109 -33.04 14.77 23.21
C GLN A 109 -34.40 15.42 23.51
#